data_AF-A0A164CVI1-F1
#
_entry.id   AF-A0A164CVI1-F1
#
_cell.length_a   1.000
_cell.length_b   1.000
_cell.length_c   1.000
_cell.angle_alpha   90.00
_cell.angle_beta   90.00
_cell.angle_gamma   90.00
#
_symmetry.space_group_name_H-M   'P 1'
#
loop_
_entity.id
_entity.type
_entity.pdbx_description
1 polymer ?
#
loop_
_entity_poly.entity_id
_entity_poly.type
_entity_poly.pdbx_seq_one_letter_code
_entity_poly.pdbx_strand_id
1 'polypeptide(L)'
;MRTDHSSPLESLPLSVDEVIDLLRSRWQASYDLQLVTRRRRMYFQVMWAYLEQQSFPLDEPDYRAHLAEVLEIVNRLGEAETVRDWLLTTRDKPRLGKALSLQLQGEGTLEEFLL
;
A
#
# COMPACT_ATOMS: atom_id res chain seq x y z
N MET A 1 -16.45 2.10 -29.83
CA MET A 1 -16.96 0.98 -29.02
C MET A 1 -15.76 0.35 -28.34
N ARG A 2 -15.36 0.85 -27.15
CA ARG A 2 -14.31 0.19 -26.35
C ARG A 2 -15.02 -0.94 -25.62
N THR A 3 -14.75 -2.17 -26.01
CA THR A 3 -15.09 -3.34 -25.19
C THR A 3 -14.14 -3.31 -24.01
N ASP A 4 -14.62 -2.82 -22.87
CA ASP A 4 -13.95 -3.05 -21.59
C ASP A 4 -14.12 -4.54 -21.28
N HIS A 5 -13.01 -5.27 -21.35
CA HIS A 5 -12.92 -6.66 -20.94
C HIS A 5 -12.26 -6.68 -19.57
N SER A 6 -12.88 -6.02 -18.59
CA SER A 6 -12.41 -6.09 -17.21
C SER A 6 -12.69 -7.51 -16.72
N SER A 7 -11.62 -8.30 -16.57
CA SER A 7 -11.75 -9.66 -16.06
C SER A 7 -12.20 -9.60 -14.60
N PRO A 8 -13.06 -10.50 -14.11
CA PRO A 8 -13.55 -10.49 -12.73
C PRO A 8 -12.45 -10.72 -11.66
N LEU A 9 -11.19 -10.90 -12.07
CA LEU A 9 -10.02 -10.99 -11.19
C LEU A 9 -9.28 -9.66 -11.01
N GLU A 10 -9.57 -8.64 -11.82
CA GLU A 10 -8.87 -7.33 -11.80
C GLU A 10 -9.34 -6.43 -10.63
N SER A 11 -10.38 -6.82 -9.89
CA SER A 11 -11.02 -6.02 -8.83
C SER A 11 -10.99 -6.66 -7.44
N LEU A 12 -10.06 -7.59 -7.18
CA LEU A 12 -9.94 -8.18 -5.85
C LEU A 12 -9.28 -7.20 -4.86
N PRO A 13 -9.90 -6.98 -3.68
CA PRO A 13 -9.29 -6.21 -2.61
C PRO A 13 -7.89 -6.73 -2.29
N LEU A 14 -6.96 -5.80 -2.09
CA LEU A 14 -5.60 -6.09 -1.68
C LEU A 14 -5.60 -6.61 -0.24
N SER A 15 -5.09 -7.82 -0.01
CA SER A 15 -5.08 -8.46 1.30
C SER A 15 -3.75 -8.26 2.05
N VAL A 16 -3.79 -8.39 3.38
CA VAL A 16 -2.59 -8.26 4.22
C VAL A 16 -1.55 -9.32 3.89
N ASP A 17 -1.96 -10.59 3.76
CA ASP A 17 -1.04 -11.69 3.45
C ASP A 17 -0.38 -11.50 2.07
N GLU A 18 -1.17 -11.12 1.07
CA GLU A 18 -0.65 -10.80 -0.26
C GLU A 18 0.43 -9.71 -0.21
N VAL A 19 0.18 -8.61 0.52
CA VAL A 19 1.15 -7.51 0.60
C VAL A 19 2.40 -7.90 1.38
N ILE A 20 2.25 -8.64 2.48
CA ILE A 20 3.41 -9.17 3.21
C ILE A 20 4.26 -10.06 2.30
N ASP A 21 3.63 -10.94 1.52
CA ASP A 21 4.32 -11.82 0.58
C ASP A 21 5.03 -11.03 -0.54
N LEU A 22 4.40 -9.98 -1.06
CA LEU A 22 5.02 -9.07 -2.03
C LEU A 22 6.24 -8.37 -1.46
N LEU A 23 6.13 -7.80 -0.25
CA LEU A 23 7.23 -7.11 0.43
C LEU A 23 8.41 -8.05 0.70
N ARG A 24 8.13 -9.24 1.24
CA ARG A 24 9.15 -10.26 1.52
C ARG A 24 9.80 -10.78 0.24
N SER A 25 9.01 -11.06 -0.79
CA SER A 25 9.54 -11.52 -2.09
C SER A 25 10.46 -10.47 -2.72
N ARG A 26 10.09 -9.19 -2.66
CA ARG A 26 10.87 -8.09 -3.25
C ARG A 26 12.11 -7.72 -2.48
N TRP A 27 12.00 -7.62 -1.16
CA TRP A 27 13.00 -6.96 -0.34
C TRP A 27 13.42 -7.74 0.89
N GLN A 28 12.95 -8.98 1.06
CA GLN A 28 13.31 -9.89 2.15
C GLN A 28 13.02 -9.31 3.54
N ALA A 29 12.01 -8.45 3.64
CA ALA A 29 11.60 -7.78 4.87
C ALA A 29 10.12 -7.41 4.85
N SER A 30 9.51 -7.38 6.03
CA SER A 30 8.10 -7.01 6.24
C SER A 30 8.00 -5.53 6.58
N TYR A 31 8.17 -4.66 5.57
CA TYR A 31 8.17 -3.21 5.76
C TYR A 31 6.82 -2.66 6.23
N ASP A 32 6.88 -1.64 7.08
CA ASP A 32 5.72 -0.85 7.45
C ASP A 32 5.14 -0.09 6.25
N LEU A 33 3.83 0.14 6.29
CA LEU A 33 3.07 0.88 5.29
C LEU A 33 2.40 2.08 5.93
N GLN A 34 2.36 3.20 5.22
CA GLN A 34 1.70 4.40 5.72
C GLN A 34 0.92 5.10 4.61
N LEU A 35 -0.18 5.76 5.00
CA LEU A 35 -0.88 6.71 4.16
C LEU A 35 -0.59 8.12 4.66
N VAL A 36 -0.11 8.98 3.78
CA VAL A 36 0.16 10.38 4.12
C VAL A 36 -0.55 11.31 3.15
N THR A 37 -1.15 12.36 3.70
CA THR A 37 -1.77 13.43 2.89
C THR A 37 -0.86 14.65 2.88
N ARG A 38 -0.50 15.13 1.69
CA ARG A 38 0.30 16.34 1.48
C ARG A 38 -0.32 17.17 0.36
N ARG A 39 -0.59 18.45 0.62
CA ARG A 39 -1.15 19.38 -0.38
C ARG A 39 -2.37 18.81 -1.12
N ARG A 40 -3.31 18.22 -0.35
CA ARG A 40 -4.54 17.59 -0.87
C ARG A 40 -4.29 16.43 -1.84
N ARG A 41 -3.18 15.71 -1.69
CA ARG A 41 -2.88 14.45 -2.40
C ARG A 41 -2.55 13.39 -1.36
N MET A 42 -3.06 12.18 -1.56
CA MET A 42 -2.77 11.03 -0.72
C MET A 42 -1.64 10.21 -1.34
N TYR A 43 -0.76 9.68 -0.50
CA TYR A 43 0.35 8.84 -0.90
C TYR A 43 0.36 7.57 -0.06
N PHE A 44 0.44 6.44 -0.75
CA PHE A 44 0.81 5.16 -0.16
C PHE A 44 2.34 5.09 -0.05
N GLN A 45 2.83 4.79 1.15
CA GLN A 45 4.25 4.74 1.44
C GLN A 45 4.66 3.36 1.92
N VAL A 46 5.75 2.85 1.37
CA VAL A 46 6.51 1.76 1.99
C VAL A 46 7.62 2.42 2.79
N MET A 47 7.56 2.26 4.11
CA MET A 47 8.51 2.81 5.05
C MET A 47 9.84 2.06 4.99
N TRP A 48 10.86 2.59 5.64
CA TRP A 48 12.16 1.91 5.76
C TRP A 48 12.28 1.03 7.01
N ALA A 49 11.36 1.20 7.96
CA ALA A 49 11.26 0.35 9.14
C ALA A 49 10.48 -0.92 8.78
N TYR A 50 10.87 -2.06 9.36
CA TYR A 50 10.26 -3.36 9.07
C TYR A 50 10.21 -4.22 10.34
N LEU A 51 9.25 -5.15 10.38
CA LEU A 51 8.90 -5.96 11.54
C LEU A 51 10.10 -6.69 12.16
N GLU A 52 11.03 -7.18 11.34
CA GLU A 52 12.18 -7.95 11.79
C GLU A 52 13.26 -7.09 12.49
N GLN A 53 13.12 -5.76 12.57
CA GLN A 53 14.03 -4.90 13.33
C GLN A 53 13.73 -4.94 14.83
N GLN A 54 14.76 -5.05 15.67
CA GLN A 54 14.61 -5.04 17.13
C GLN A 54 13.90 -3.78 17.66
N SER A 55 14.08 -2.64 16.99
CA SER A 55 13.46 -1.37 17.36
C SER A 55 12.14 -1.09 16.64
N PHE A 56 11.57 -2.07 15.95
CA PHE A 56 10.26 -1.90 15.32
C PHE A 56 9.18 -1.74 16.40
N PRO A 57 8.24 -0.78 16.26
CA PRO A 57 7.38 -0.39 17.38
C PRO A 57 6.19 -1.34 17.61
N LEU A 58 5.88 -2.24 16.67
CA LEU A 58 4.74 -3.15 16.74
C LEU A 58 5.20 -4.60 16.83
N ASP A 59 4.40 -5.46 17.46
CA ASP A 59 4.54 -6.90 17.33
C ASP A 59 3.82 -7.41 16.07
N GLU A 60 3.90 -8.72 15.78
CA GLU A 60 3.31 -9.28 14.56
C GLU A 60 1.79 -9.12 14.45
N PRO A 61 0.98 -9.37 15.50
CA PRO A 61 -0.45 -9.08 15.49
C PRO A 61 -0.77 -7.61 15.20
N ASP A 62 -0.12 -6.68 15.92
CA ASP A 62 -0.38 -5.25 15.77
C ASP A 62 0.07 -4.73 14.41
N TYR A 63 1.19 -5.23 13.89
CA TYR A 63 1.67 -4.94 12.54
C TYR A 63 0.64 -5.37 11.48
N ARG A 64 0.10 -6.58 11.59
CA ARG A 64 -0.91 -7.10 10.65
C ARG A 64 -2.21 -6.30 10.71
N ALA A 65 -2.64 -5.91 11.91
CA ALA A 65 -3.81 -5.07 12.10
C ALA A 65 -3.61 -3.67 11.47
N HIS A 66 -2.46 -3.05 11.72
CA HIS A 66 -2.07 -1.77 11.11
C HIS A 66 -2.04 -1.85 9.57
N LEU A 67 -1.47 -2.92 9.00
CA LEU A 67 -1.52 -3.12 7.55
C LEU A 67 -2.95 -3.25 7.03
N ALA A 68 -3.83 -3.94 7.78
CA ALA A 68 -5.24 -4.08 7.38
C ALA A 68 -5.94 -2.71 7.29
N GLU A 69 -5.71 -1.82 8.25
CA GLU A 69 -6.27 -0.46 8.25
C GLU A 69 -5.79 0.37 7.05
N VAL A 70 -4.49 0.31 6.74
CA VAL A 70 -3.93 0.97 5.55
C VAL A 70 -4.55 0.43 4.27
N LEU A 71 -4.65 -0.89 4.14
CA LEU A 71 -5.18 -1.55 2.95
C LEU A 71 -6.69 -1.37 2.79
N GLU A 72 -7.44 -1.25 3.90
CA GLU A 72 -8.87 -0.93 3.85
C GLU A 72 -9.10 0.40 3.11
N ILE A 73 -8.30 1.43 3.42
CA ILE A 73 -8.41 2.74 2.77
C ILE A 73 -8.01 2.64 1.29
N VAL A 74 -6.92 1.94 0.97
CA VAL A 74 -6.52 1.68 -0.43
C VAL A 74 -7.64 1.00 -1.22
N ASN A 75 -8.25 -0.04 -0.65
CA ASN A 75 -9.33 -0.79 -1.26
C ASN A 75 -10.59 0.06 -1.44
N ARG A 76 -10.95 0.87 -0.44
CA ARG A 76 -12.09 1.81 -0.53
C ARG A 76 -11.90 2.89 -1.59
N LEU A 77 -10.66 3.26 -1.91
CA LEU A 77 -10.33 4.22 -2.96
C LEU A 77 -10.33 3.62 -4.37
N GLY A 78 -10.50 2.30 -4.50
CA GLY A 78 -10.39 1.60 -5.79
C GLY A 78 -8.94 1.41 -6.27
N GLU A 79 -7.95 1.59 -5.39
CA GLU A 79 -6.52 1.66 -5.78
C GLU A 79 -5.76 0.33 -5.56
N ALA A 80 -6.49 -0.77 -5.33
CA ALA A 80 -5.91 -2.08 -5.03
C ALA A 80 -4.97 -2.57 -6.14
N GLU A 81 -5.41 -2.50 -7.40
CA GLU A 81 -4.62 -2.89 -8.57
C GLU A 81 -3.42 -1.97 -8.76
N THR A 82 -3.62 -0.65 -8.68
CA THR A 82 -2.52 0.34 -8.76
C THR A 82 -1.42 0.07 -7.75
N VAL A 83 -1.77 -0.20 -6.49
CA VAL A 83 -0.80 -0.50 -5.43
C VAL A 83 -0.12 -1.85 -5.68
N ARG A 84 -0.88 -2.88 -6.03
CA ARG A 84 -0.36 -4.22 -6.37
C ARG A 84 0.67 -4.14 -7.49
N ASP A 85 0.32 -3.50 -8.60
CA ASP A 85 1.20 -3.33 -9.75
C ASP A 85 2.45 -2.52 -9.42
N TRP A 86 2.29 -1.47 -8.63
CA TRP A 86 3.43 -0.67 -8.20
C TRP A 86 4.37 -1.47 -7.29
N LEU A 87 3.84 -2.20 -6.30
CA LEU A 87 4.62 -3.14 -5.49
C LEU A 87 5.24 -4.24 -6.37
N LEU A 88 4.60 -4.64 -7.47
CA LEU A 88 5.09 -5.64 -8.44
C LEU A 88 6.15 -5.14 -9.44
N THR A 89 6.27 -3.83 -9.64
CA THR A 89 7.11 -3.29 -10.74
C THR A 89 8.10 -2.22 -10.32
N THR A 90 7.93 -1.60 -9.13
CA THR A 90 8.86 -0.58 -8.64
C THR A 90 10.28 -1.13 -8.53
N ARG A 91 11.23 -0.35 -9.06
CA ARG A 91 12.67 -0.69 -9.12
C ARG A 91 13.45 -0.25 -7.90
N ASP A 92 12.90 0.72 -7.18
CA ASP A 92 13.51 1.22 -5.96
C ASP A 92 13.21 0.29 -4.77
N LYS A 93 13.99 0.44 -3.72
CA LYS A 93 13.76 -0.19 -2.41
C LYS A 93 13.75 0.88 -1.32
N PRO A 94 13.02 0.68 -0.21
CA PRO A 94 13.09 1.59 0.93
C PRO A 94 14.53 1.77 1.42
N ARG A 95 14.89 2.99 1.83
CA ARG A 95 16.23 3.31 2.34
C ARG A 95 16.08 4.00 3.69
N LEU A 96 17.07 3.86 4.57
CA LEU A 96 17.04 4.49 5.89
C LEU A 96 16.68 5.98 5.80
N GLY A 97 15.58 6.37 6.44
CA GLY A 97 15.06 7.75 6.43
C GLY A 97 14.34 8.18 5.13
N LYS A 98 14.14 7.28 4.16
CA LYS A 98 13.47 7.55 2.89
C LYS A 98 12.49 6.44 2.51
N ALA A 99 11.21 6.74 2.66
CA ALA A 99 10.12 5.90 2.19
C ALA A 99 10.05 5.88 0.65
N LEU A 100 9.57 4.76 0.10
CA LEU A 100 9.04 4.76 -1.25
C LEU A 100 7.64 5.36 -1.22
N SER A 101 7.24 6.08 -2.25
CA SER A 101 5.93 6.74 -2.28
C SER A 101 5.27 6.57 -3.63
N LEU A 102 4.02 6.13 -3.59
CA LEU A 102 3.08 6.08 -4.70
C LEU A 102 2.00 7.10 -4.43
N GLN A 103 1.74 7.99 -5.37
CA GLN A 103 0.59 8.89 -5.27
C GLN A 103 -0.67 8.12 -5.65
N LEU A 104 -1.66 8.08 -4.77
CA LEU A 104 -2.98 7.54 -5.06
C LEU A 104 -3.82 8.60 -5.80
N GLN A 105 -4.63 8.20 -6.77
CA GLN A 105 -5.50 9.10 -7.52
C GLN A 105 -6.88 9.21 -6.87
N GLY A 106 -7.44 8.08 -6.42
CA GLY A 106 -8.82 7.94 -5.93
C GLY A 106 -9.83 8.11 -7.06
N GLU A 107 -10.83 7.24 -7.17
CA GLU A 107 -11.88 7.36 -8.21
C GLU A 107 -12.87 8.52 -7.97
N GLY A 108 -12.73 9.26 -6.87
CA GLY A 108 -13.57 10.41 -6.52
C GLY A 108 -12.73 11.51 -5.88
N THR A 109 -13.20 12.75 -5.95
CA THR A 109 -12.49 13.91 -5.42
C THR A 109 -12.14 13.66 -3.95
N LEU A 110 -10.86 13.80 -3.56
CA LEU A 110 -10.36 13.64 -2.18
C LEU A 110 -11.17 14.39 -1.11
N GLU A 111 -12.00 15.36 -1.52
CA GLU A 111 -12.94 16.10 -0.67
C GLU A 111 -13.99 15.20 0.01
N GLU A 112 -14.41 14.09 -0.60
CA GLU A 112 -15.43 13.20 -0.03
C GLU A 112 -14.91 12.34 1.13
N PHE A 113 -13.58 12.23 1.26
CA PHE A 113 -12.90 11.41 2.27
C PHE A 113 -12.21 12.24 3.38
N LEU A 114 -12.19 13.58 3.24
CA LEU A 114 -11.58 14.51 4.21
C LEU A 114 -12.63 15.25 5.06
N LEU A 115 -13.90 14.84 4.99
CA LEU A 115 -15.04 15.43 5.70
C LEU A 115 -15.42 14.62 6.95
#